data_AF-A0A024VLG8-F1
#
_entry.id   AF-A0A024VLG8-F1
#
_cell.length_a   1.000
_cell.length_b   1.000
_cell.length_c   1.000
_cell.angle_alpha   90.00
_cell.angle_beta   90.00
_cell.angle_gamma   90.00
#
_symmetry.space_group_name_H-M   'P 1'
#
loop_
_entity.id
_entity.type
_entity.pdbx_description
1 polymer ?
#
loop_
_entity_poly.entity_id
_entity_poly.type
_entity_poly.pdbx_seq_one_letter_code
_entity_poly.pdbx_strand_id
1 'polypeptide(L)'
;MEDDENNIKGCYDMNGSNDKVEDNVRQNEGEKNNMNELKEESNIINEEKMKEISDKYIKYLECIKNNWSSSQASKLLNKNLIKYISQRFLYMSSSLKVRVLTSFFYIPDKLRKESEPYLLLISSSAEIDGNGWVKKFSRILKPYIKTGVIDIKEIDSQTMHRILNYIDQENEKKKKIKKKKLSF
;
A
#
# COMPACT_ATOMS: atom_id res chain seq x y z
N MET A 1 -8.48 30.11 41.82
CA MET A 1 -8.11 29.76 43.20
C MET A 1 -9.24 28.93 43.72
N GLU A 2 -8.86 27.73 44.15
CA GLU A 2 -9.61 26.79 44.98
C GLU A 2 -10.83 26.11 44.32
N ASP A 3 -11.09 24.81 44.41
CA ASP A 3 -10.38 23.55 44.75
C ASP A 3 -11.53 22.65 45.19
N ASP A 4 -11.74 21.49 44.58
CA ASP A 4 -12.64 20.46 45.11
C ASP A 4 -12.07 19.08 44.76
N GLU A 5 -11.02 18.70 45.50
CA GLU A 5 -10.54 17.32 45.58
C GLU A 5 -11.25 16.60 46.73
N ASN A 6 -12.11 15.64 46.39
CA ASN A 6 -12.72 14.73 47.35
C ASN A 6 -11.76 13.58 47.72
N ASN A 7 -11.40 13.60 48.99
CA ASN A 7 -10.51 12.71 49.74
C ASN A 7 -11.34 11.75 50.61
N ILE A 8 -11.27 10.43 50.39
CA ILE A 8 -11.65 9.37 51.35
C ILE A 8 -10.75 8.16 51.05
N LYS A 9 -9.63 7.91 51.73
CA LYS A 9 -9.39 7.40 53.11
C LYS A 9 -9.89 5.97 53.36
N GLY A 10 -8.96 5.06 53.68
CA GLY A 10 -9.27 3.82 54.40
C GLY A 10 -8.23 2.71 54.28
N CYS A 11 -7.17 2.75 55.09
CA CYS A 11 -6.37 1.59 55.47
C CYS A 11 -7.18 0.70 56.46
N TYR A 12 -6.84 -0.60 56.60
CA TYR A 12 -6.52 -1.32 57.86
C TYR A 12 -6.48 -2.86 57.64
N ASP A 13 -5.26 -3.40 57.79
CA ASP A 13 -4.78 -4.52 58.61
C ASP A 13 -5.42 -5.94 58.68
N MET A 14 -4.48 -6.86 58.92
CA MET A 14 -4.48 -8.33 58.89
C MET A 14 -5.17 -9.00 60.10
N ASN A 15 -5.77 -10.18 59.87
CA ASN A 15 -5.54 -11.47 60.57
C ASN A 15 -6.81 -12.35 60.61
N GLY A 16 -6.66 -13.67 60.42
CA GLY A 16 -7.60 -14.64 61.00
C GLY A 16 -7.85 -15.94 60.20
N SER A 17 -7.19 -17.00 60.64
CA SER A 17 -7.73 -18.36 60.83
C SER A 17 -7.95 -19.31 59.64
N ASN A 18 -7.26 -20.46 59.76
CA ASN A 18 -7.52 -21.73 59.07
C ASN A 18 -8.95 -22.23 59.31
N ASP A 19 -9.58 -22.79 58.27
CA ASP A 19 -10.33 -24.05 58.40
C ASP A 19 -10.50 -24.75 57.03
N LYS A 20 -10.40 -26.08 57.07
CA LYS A 20 -10.36 -27.02 55.95
C LYS A 20 -11.75 -27.26 55.37
N VAL A 21 -11.91 -27.30 54.04
CA VAL A 21 -12.80 -28.26 53.34
C VAL A 21 -12.24 -28.51 51.93
N GLU A 22 -11.93 -29.77 51.62
CA GLU A 22 -11.58 -30.26 50.29
C GLU A 22 -12.84 -30.34 49.41
N ASP A 23 -12.76 -29.91 48.14
CA ASP A 23 -13.61 -30.48 47.10
C ASP A 23 -13.00 -30.34 45.67
N ASN A 24 -12.57 -31.50 45.17
CA ASN A 24 -12.44 -31.94 43.78
C ASN A 24 -12.30 -30.90 42.65
N VAL A 25 -11.07 -30.51 42.33
CA VAL A 25 -10.73 -29.94 41.01
C VAL A 25 -10.31 -31.09 40.07
N ARG A 26 -11.21 -31.50 39.19
CA ARG A 26 -10.85 -32.26 37.98
C ARG A 26 -9.94 -31.39 37.12
N GLN A 27 -8.69 -31.82 36.96
CA GLN A 27 -7.73 -31.26 36.02
C GLN A 27 -8.25 -31.40 34.58
N ASN A 28 -8.57 -30.28 33.93
CA ASN A 28 -8.56 -30.17 32.48
C ASN A 28 -7.23 -29.54 32.06
N GLU A 29 -6.16 -30.35 32.03
CA GLU A 29 -4.84 -29.97 31.50
C GLU A 29 -4.62 -30.49 30.06
N GLY A 30 -5.68 -30.51 29.24
CA GLY A 30 -5.61 -31.04 27.87
C GLY A 30 -5.54 -30.01 26.73
N GLU A 31 -5.89 -28.73 26.98
CA GLU A 31 -6.15 -27.78 25.87
C GLU A 31 -5.15 -26.63 25.75
N LYS A 32 -4.24 -26.44 26.72
CA LYS A 32 -3.30 -25.31 26.71
C LYS A 32 -2.08 -25.49 25.79
N ASN A 33 -1.69 -26.72 25.47
CA ASN A 33 -0.47 -26.99 24.71
C ASN A 33 -0.68 -26.81 23.19
N ASN A 34 -1.82 -27.27 22.66
CA ASN A 34 -2.15 -27.12 21.23
C ASN A 34 -2.33 -25.65 20.80
N MET A 35 -2.85 -24.79 21.69
CA MET A 35 -3.08 -23.38 21.35
C MET A 35 -1.78 -22.56 21.31
N ASN A 36 -0.74 -22.98 22.03
CA ASN A 36 0.57 -22.32 22.02
C ASN A 36 1.41 -22.75 20.81
N GLU A 37 1.42 -24.04 20.45
CA GLU A 37 2.10 -24.51 19.23
C GLU A 37 1.47 -23.91 17.96
N LEU A 38 0.14 -23.87 17.86
CA LEU A 38 -0.55 -23.20 16.74
C LEU A 38 -0.27 -21.69 16.67
N LYS A 39 -0.09 -21.03 17.83
CA LYS A 39 0.28 -19.60 17.88
C LYS A 39 1.73 -19.39 17.43
N GLU A 40 2.66 -20.22 17.89
CA GLU A 40 4.07 -20.16 17.49
C GLU A 40 4.26 -20.45 15.99
N GLU A 41 3.61 -21.49 15.45
CA GLU A 41 3.62 -21.76 14.00
C GLU A 41 2.99 -20.62 13.20
N SER A 42 1.86 -20.06 13.66
CA SER A 42 1.22 -18.93 12.99
C SER A 42 2.09 -17.66 13.01
N ASN A 43 2.87 -17.45 14.09
CA ASN A 43 3.79 -16.34 14.23
C ASN A 43 5.01 -16.50 13.31
N ILE A 44 5.60 -17.69 13.25
CA ILE A 44 6.71 -18.02 12.34
C ILE A 44 6.29 -17.83 10.88
N ILE A 45 5.13 -18.37 10.49
CA ILE A 45 4.58 -18.21 9.13
C ILE A 45 4.33 -16.73 8.79
N ASN A 46 3.93 -15.91 9.78
CA ASN A 46 3.70 -14.49 9.58
C ASN A 46 5.02 -13.72 9.43
N GLU A 47 6.04 -14.04 10.24
CA GLU A 47 7.38 -13.45 10.12
C GLU A 47 8.04 -13.77 8.78
N GLU A 48 7.97 -15.02 8.32
CA GLU A 48 8.49 -15.42 7.01
C GLU A 48 7.80 -14.68 5.87
N LYS A 49 6.47 -14.56 5.91
CA LYS A 49 5.70 -13.78 4.92
C LYS A 49 6.09 -12.30 4.94
N MET A 50 6.30 -11.72 6.11
CA MET A 50 6.73 -10.32 6.24
C MET A 50 8.14 -10.12 5.70
N LYS A 51 9.05 -11.06 5.98
CA LYS A 51 10.40 -11.07 5.40
C LYS A 51 10.34 -11.16 3.88
N GLU A 52 9.53 -12.06 3.33
CA GLU A 52 9.37 -12.22 1.89
C GLU A 52 8.83 -10.94 1.22
N ILE A 53 7.84 -10.28 1.82
CA ILE A 53 7.30 -9.01 1.33
C ILE A 53 8.37 -7.91 1.42
N SER A 54 9.16 -7.87 2.49
CA SER A 54 10.26 -6.94 2.66
C SER A 54 11.35 -7.13 1.59
N ASP A 55 11.73 -8.37 1.31
CA ASP A 55 12.72 -8.70 0.27
C ASP A 55 12.20 -8.29 -1.13
N LYS A 56 10.91 -8.52 -1.40
CA LYS A 56 10.25 -8.04 -2.63
C LYS A 56 10.22 -6.51 -2.72
N TYR A 57 10.00 -5.83 -1.60
CA TYR A 57 10.02 -4.38 -1.53
C TYR A 57 11.40 -3.80 -1.82
N ILE A 58 12.47 -4.39 -1.25
CA ILE A 58 13.86 -3.98 -1.54
C ILE A 58 14.15 -4.11 -3.04
N LYS A 59 13.84 -5.27 -3.64
CA LYS A 59 14.01 -5.50 -5.09
C LYS A 59 13.24 -4.50 -5.93
N TYR A 60 12.02 -4.17 -5.52
CA TYR A 60 11.21 -3.13 -6.17
C TYR A 60 11.87 -1.75 -6.08
N LEU A 61 12.34 -1.37 -4.88
CA LEU A 61 13.05 -0.10 -4.66
C LEU A 61 14.32 0.01 -5.50
N GLU A 62 15.12 -1.06 -5.57
CA GLU A 62 16.32 -1.11 -6.43
C GLU A 62 15.96 -0.93 -7.91
N CYS A 63 14.88 -1.58 -8.36
CA CYS A 63 14.40 -1.46 -9.73
C CYS A 63 14.02 -0.02 -10.07
N ILE A 64 13.23 0.64 -9.22
CA ILE A 64 12.84 2.04 -9.45
C ILE A 64 13.99 3.02 -9.17
N LYS A 65 15.00 2.67 -8.36
CA LYS A 65 16.16 3.54 -8.12
C LYS A 65 17.09 3.59 -9.33
N ASN A 66 17.28 2.45 -10.00
CA ASN A 66 18.21 2.33 -11.11
C ASN A 66 17.56 2.63 -12.47
N ASN A 67 16.24 2.54 -12.58
CA ASN A 67 15.52 2.78 -13.83
C ASN A 67 14.56 3.96 -13.73
N TRP A 68 14.59 4.85 -14.73
CA TRP A 68 13.58 5.90 -14.91
C TRP A 68 12.24 5.33 -15.39
N SER A 69 12.27 4.21 -16.13
CA SER A 69 11.07 3.53 -16.60
C SER A 69 10.54 2.62 -15.52
N SER A 70 9.41 3.00 -14.93
CA SER A 70 8.73 2.20 -13.92
C SER A 70 7.99 0.98 -14.49
N SER A 71 8.09 0.69 -15.79
CA SER A 71 7.38 -0.44 -16.40
C SER A 71 7.90 -1.79 -15.92
N GLN A 72 9.23 -1.95 -15.77
CA GLN A 72 9.80 -3.19 -15.24
C GLN A 72 9.48 -3.36 -13.76
N ALA A 73 9.58 -2.28 -12.99
CA ALA A 73 9.24 -2.29 -11.57
C ALA A 73 7.76 -2.66 -11.33
N SER A 74 6.86 -2.26 -12.23
CA SER A 74 5.44 -2.57 -12.13
C SER A 74 5.15 -4.07 -12.15
N LYS A 75 6.02 -4.89 -12.77
CA LYS A 75 5.87 -6.36 -12.82
C LYS A 75 6.13 -7.04 -11.47
N LEU A 76 6.85 -6.36 -10.58
CA LEU A 76 7.10 -6.85 -9.21
C LEU A 76 5.93 -6.55 -8.28
N LEU A 77 5.04 -5.62 -8.67
CA LEU A 77 3.91 -5.21 -7.86
C LEU A 77 2.85 -6.32 -7.79
N ASN A 78 2.37 -6.54 -6.59
CA ASN A 78 1.20 -7.34 -6.27
C ASN A 78 0.44 -6.67 -5.13
N LYS A 79 -0.77 -7.13 -4.81
CA LYS A 79 -1.63 -6.49 -3.81
C LYS A 79 -0.94 -6.35 -2.44
N ASN A 80 -0.23 -7.36 -1.98
CA ASN A 80 0.46 -7.35 -0.69
C ASN A 80 1.61 -6.34 -0.68
N LEU A 81 2.39 -6.28 -1.76
CA LEU A 81 3.46 -5.30 -1.90
C LEU A 81 2.91 -3.87 -2.00
N ILE A 82 1.81 -3.63 -2.71
CA ILE A 82 1.16 -2.31 -2.78
C ILE A 82 0.66 -1.87 -1.40
N LYS A 83 0.03 -2.78 -0.63
CA LYS A 83 -0.35 -2.53 0.77
C LYS A 83 0.87 -2.19 1.64
N TYR A 84 1.98 -2.90 1.43
CA TYR A 84 3.22 -2.65 2.18
C TYR A 84 3.86 -1.30 1.83
N ILE A 85 3.81 -0.92 0.55
CA ILE A 85 4.24 0.40 0.05
C ILE A 85 3.36 1.50 0.63
N SER A 86 2.03 1.33 0.69
CA SER A 86 1.13 2.39 1.17
C SER A 86 1.42 2.81 2.62
N GLN A 87 1.90 1.89 3.46
CA GLN A 87 2.32 2.17 4.84
C GLN A 87 3.63 2.98 4.91
N ARG A 88 4.47 2.93 3.88
CA ARG A 88 5.83 3.51 3.86
C ARG A 88 5.97 4.73 2.96
N PHE A 89 4.97 4.97 2.11
CA PHE A 89 5.03 5.99 1.07
C PHE A 89 5.39 7.38 1.61
N LEU A 90 4.84 7.78 2.77
CA LEU A 90 5.09 9.09 3.38
C LEU A 90 6.58 9.35 3.67
N TYR A 91 7.33 8.31 4.04
CA TYR A 91 8.73 8.39 4.45
C TYR A 91 9.72 8.34 3.27
N MET A 92 9.24 8.17 2.04
CA MET A 92 10.09 8.15 0.86
C MET A 92 10.53 9.56 0.43
N SER A 93 11.71 9.66 -0.17
CA SER A 93 12.13 10.88 -0.85
C SER A 93 11.18 11.22 -2.02
N SER A 94 11.02 12.51 -2.35
CA SER A 94 10.12 12.92 -3.43
C SER A 94 10.46 12.28 -4.78
N SER A 95 11.76 12.07 -5.07
CA SER A 95 12.21 11.35 -6.28
C SER A 95 11.69 9.90 -6.31
N LEU A 96 11.77 9.18 -5.19
CA LEU A 96 11.21 7.83 -5.09
C LEU A 96 9.69 7.84 -5.20
N LYS A 97 9.01 8.76 -4.52
CA LYS A 97 7.54 8.90 -4.59
C LYS A 97 7.06 9.06 -6.03
N VAL A 98 7.70 9.92 -6.81
CA VAL A 98 7.38 10.10 -8.24
C VAL A 98 7.52 8.77 -8.99
N ARG A 99 8.62 8.05 -8.80
CA ARG A 99 8.85 6.78 -9.50
C ARG A 99 7.90 5.66 -9.08
N VAL A 100 7.48 5.66 -7.80
CA VAL A 100 6.42 4.78 -7.31
C VAL A 100 5.10 5.10 -7.99
N LEU A 101 4.68 6.38 -8.00
CA LEU A 101 3.44 6.80 -8.64
C LEU A 101 3.43 6.46 -10.13
N THR A 102 4.53 6.68 -10.84
CA THR A 102 4.62 6.34 -12.26
C THR A 102 4.57 4.83 -12.52
N SER A 103 4.99 3.99 -11.57
CA SER A 103 4.88 2.53 -11.69
C SER A 103 3.44 2.05 -11.74
N PHE A 104 2.52 2.77 -11.11
CA PHE A 104 1.12 2.38 -11.04
C PHE A 104 0.38 2.57 -12.37
N PHE A 105 0.87 3.39 -13.30
CA PHE A 105 0.27 3.46 -14.65
C PHE A 105 0.51 2.21 -15.51
N TYR A 106 1.43 1.34 -15.09
CA TYR A 106 1.81 0.13 -15.83
C TYR A 106 1.22 -1.16 -15.26
N ILE A 107 0.48 -1.09 -14.14
CA ILE A 107 -0.11 -2.30 -13.54
C ILE A 107 -1.30 -2.79 -14.38
N PRO A 108 -1.55 -4.11 -14.42
CA PRO A 108 -2.74 -4.65 -15.08
C PRO A 108 -4.04 -4.18 -14.41
N ASP A 109 -5.13 -4.05 -15.18
CA ASP A 109 -6.45 -3.63 -14.68
C ASP A 109 -6.96 -4.46 -13.51
N LYS A 110 -6.71 -5.78 -13.54
CA LYS A 110 -7.06 -6.69 -12.44
C LYS A 110 -6.39 -6.25 -11.13
N LEU A 111 -5.07 -6.05 -11.17
CA LEU A 111 -4.29 -5.65 -9.99
C LEU A 111 -4.68 -4.24 -9.50
N ARG A 112 -4.96 -3.32 -10.44
CA ARG A 112 -5.44 -1.97 -10.14
C ARG A 112 -6.74 -2.00 -9.33
N LYS A 113 -7.74 -2.75 -9.79
CA LYS A 113 -9.03 -2.89 -9.09
C LYS A 113 -8.89 -3.59 -7.74
N GLU A 114 -8.12 -4.67 -7.67
CA GLU A 114 -7.91 -5.42 -6.42
C GLU A 114 -7.16 -4.64 -5.34
N SER A 115 -6.35 -3.66 -5.75
CA SER A 115 -5.50 -2.86 -4.87
C SER A 115 -5.99 -1.41 -4.72
N GLU A 116 -7.17 -1.09 -5.25
CA GLU A 116 -7.72 0.27 -5.30
C GLU A 116 -7.66 1.00 -3.95
N PRO A 117 -8.08 0.42 -2.79
CA PRO A 117 -8.02 1.12 -1.51
C PRO A 117 -6.60 1.59 -1.14
N TYR A 118 -5.59 0.76 -1.41
CA TYR A 118 -4.19 1.07 -1.11
C TYR A 118 -3.62 2.10 -2.09
N LEU A 119 -4.00 2.01 -3.37
CA LEU A 119 -3.59 2.99 -4.39
C LEU A 119 -4.21 4.37 -4.12
N LEU A 120 -5.47 4.43 -3.70
CA LEU A 120 -6.14 5.67 -3.31
C LEU A 120 -5.53 6.26 -2.03
N LEU A 121 -5.12 5.43 -1.07
CA LEU A 121 -4.41 5.88 0.13
C LEU A 121 -3.06 6.53 -0.23
N ILE A 122 -2.29 5.90 -1.11
CA ILE A 122 -1.04 6.47 -1.63
C ILE A 122 -1.30 7.78 -2.38
N SER A 123 -2.29 7.80 -3.27
CA SER A 123 -2.66 8.98 -4.05
C SER A 123 -3.06 10.16 -3.14
N SER A 124 -3.85 9.90 -2.10
CA SER A 124 -4.26 10.94 -1.13
C SER A 124 -3.07 11.47 -0.34
N SER A 125 -2.13 10.59 0.03
CA SER A 125 -0.88 10.99 0.69
C SER A 125 0.02 11.82 -0.21
N ALA A 126 0.05 11.50 -1.50
CA ALA A 126 0.81 12.23 -2.52
C ALA A 126 0.18 13.61 -2.86
N GLU A 127 -1.13 13.75 -2.74
CA GLU A 127 -1.87 15.01 -2.99
C GLU A 127 -1.52 16.12 -1.99
N ILE A 128 -1.13 15.76 -0.76
CA ILE A 128 -0.68 16.70 0.27
C ILE A 128 0.84 16.86 0.35
N ASP A 129 1.62 16.20 -0.53
CA ASP A 129 3.08 16.21 -0.47
C ASP A 129 3.67 17.61 -0.74
N GLY A 130 4.78 17.97 -0.10
CA GLY A 130 5.44 19.25 -0.33
C GLY A 130 5.93 19.44 -1.78
N ASN A 131 6.22 18.35 -2.49
CA ASN A 131 6.77 18.38 -3.84
C ASN A 131 5.67 18.47 -4.92
N GLY A 132 5.80 19.47 -5.81
CA GLY A 132 4.83 19.70 -6.89
C GLY A 132 4.68 18.55 -7.89
N TRP A 133 5.74 17.78 -8.16
CA TRP A 133 5.65 16.63 -9.06
C TRP A 133 4.87 15.47 -8.45
N VAL A 134 5.09 15.20 -7.15
CA VAL A 134 4.33 14.18 -6.42
C VAL A 134 2.83 14.51 -6.43
N LYS A 135 2.49 15.77 -6.16
CA LYS A 135 1.11 16.28 -6.26
C LYS A 135 0.52 16.15 -7.67
N LYS A 136 1.27 16.54 -8.70
CA LYS A 136 0.79 16.47 -10.09
C LYS A 136 0.50 15.02 -10.50
N PHE A 137 1.42 14.10 -10.18
CA PHE A 137 1.19 12.69 -10.46
C PHE A 137 0.02 12.09 -9.67
N SER A 138 -0.22 12.52 -8.43
CA SER A 138 -1.36 12.01 -7.66
C SER A 138 -2.70 12.39 -8.26
N ARG A 139 -2.83 13.64 -8.75
CA ARG A 139 -4.04 14.13 -9.42
C ARG A 139 -4.33 13.38 -10.72
N ILE A 140 -3.29 13.09 -11.50
CA ILE A 140 -3.41 12.29 -12.74
C ILE A 140 -3.74 10.83 -12.41
N LEU A 141 -3.14 10.29 -11.35
CA LEU A 141 -3.28 8.89 -10.96
C LEU A 141 -4.66 8.58 -10.37
N LYS A 142 -5.27 9.51 -9.62
CA LYS A 142 -6.55 9.28 -8.91
C LYS A 142 -7.71 8.89 -9.84
N PRO A 143 -7.97 9.59 -10.97
CA PRO A 143 -8.94 9.14 -11.97
C PRO A 143 -8.55 7.79 -12.57
N TYR A 144 -7.28 7.60 -12.93
CA TYR A 144 -6.80 6.35 -13.51
C TYR A 144 -7.02 5.15 -12.59
N ILE A 145 -6.77 5.27 -11.28
CA ILE A 145 -7.02 4.20 -10.31
C ILE A 145 -8.50 3.78 -10.34
N LYS A 146 -9.43 4.75 -10.39
CA LYS A 146 -10.87 4.49 -10.37
C LYS A 146 -11.39 3.95 -11.70
N THR A 147 -11.04 4.60 -12.81
CA THR A 147 -11.69 4.35 -14.11
C THR A 147 -10.81 3.58 -15.09
N GLY A 148 -9.49 3.56 -14.89
CA GLY A 148 -8.51 3.08 -15.88
C GLY A 148 -8.17 4.12 -16.95
N VAL A 149 -8.74 5.33 -16.85
CA VAL A 149 -8.56 6.41 -17.83
C VAL A 149 -7.78 7.55 -17.19
N ILE A 150 -6.76 8.03 -17.91
CA ILE A 150 -6.00 9.21 -17.52
C ILE A 150 -6.78 10.46 -17.93
N ASP A 151 -7.11 11.32 -16.97
CA ASP A 151 -7.66 12.64 -17.28
C ASP A 151 -6.51 13.59 -17.64
N ILE A 152 -6.52 14.04 -18.90
CA ILE A 152 -5.49 14.94 -19.43
C ILE A 152 -5.71 16.40 -19.01
N LYS A 153 -6.85 16.75 -18.39
CA LYS A 153 -7.14 18.14 -17.98
C LYS A 153 -6.15 18.69 -16.96
N GLU A 154 -5.57 17.81 -16.14
CA GLU A 154 -4.54 18.14 -15.14
C GLU A 154 -3.11 18.21 -15.74
N ILE A 155 -2.98 17.95 -17.04
CA ILE A 155 -1.72 18.04 -17.79
C ILE A 155 -1.61 19.46 -18.36
N ASP A 156 -0.41 20.03 -18.31
CA ASP A 156 -0.16 21.35 -18.91
C ASP A 156 -0.38 21.32 -20.42
N SER A 157 -0.78 22.46 -20.99
CA SER A 157 -1.16 22.58 -22.40
C SER A 157 -0.05 22.17 -23.36
N GLN A 158 1.21 22.45 -23.05
CA GLN A 158 2.35 22.07 -23.89
C GLN A 158 2.51 20.54 -23.95
N THR A 159 2.47 19.88 -22.79
CA THR A 159 2.56 18.41 -22.71
C THR A 159 1.33 17.76 -23.35
N MET A 160 0.14 18.30 -23.10
CA MET A 160 -1.09 17.84 -23.74
C MET A 160 -0.98 17.93 -25.28
N HIS A 161 -0.53 19.06 -25.81
CA HIS A 161 -0.34 19.24 -27.25
C HIS A 161 0.66 18.21 -27.83
N ARG A 162 1.76 17.93 -27.12
CA ARG A 162 2.71 16.88 -27.51
C ARG A 162 2.08 15.49 -27.53
N ILE A 163 1.26 15.16 -26.52
CA ILE A 163 0.54 13.89 -26.45
C ILE A 163 -0.45 13.75 -27.62
N LEU A 164 -1.25 14.79 -27.88
CA LEU A 164 -2.22 14.80 -28.98
C LEU A 164 -1.53 14.62 -30.34
N ASN A 165 -0.48 15.39 -30.60
CA ASN A 165 0.31 15.27 -31.83
C ASN A 165 0.89 13.85 -32.01
N TYR A 166 1.38 13.24 -30.93
CA TYR A 166 1.89 11.87 -30.98
C TYR A 166 0.78 10.87 -31.35
N ILE A 167 -0.40 10.99 -30.74
CA ILE A 167 -1.56 10.13 -31.02
C ILE A 167 -2.00 10.28 -32.48
N ASP A 168 -2.07 11.51 -32.99
CA ASP A 168 -2.44 11.80 -34.37
C ASP A 168 -1.46 11.18 -35.36
N GLN A 169 -0.15 11.33 -35.13
CA GLN A 169 0.89 10.72 -35.95
C GLN A 169 0.79 9.17 -35.96
N GLU A 170 0.56 8.54 -34.81
CA GLU A 170 0.37 7.09 -34.74
C GLU A 170 -0.89 6.62 -35.48
N ASN A 171 -1.98 7.37 -35.40
CA ASN A 171 -3.22 7.09 -36.12
C ASN A 171 -3.04 7.20 -37.64
N GLU A 172 -2.30 8.21 -38.11
CA GLU A 172 -1.94 8.35 -39.52
C GLU A 172 -1.08 7.17 -40.02
N LYS A 173 -0.08 6.75 -39.25
CA LYS A 173 0.73 5.57 -39.59
C LYS A 173 -0.13 4.32 -39.73
N LYS A 174 -1.04 4.07 -38.78
CA LYS A 174 -1.98 2.94 -38.82
C LYS A 174 -2.89 3.01 -40.05
N LYS A 175 -3.40 4.19 -40.42
CA LYS A 175 -4.20 4.39 -41.65
C LYS A 175 -3.40 4.09 -42.91
N LYS A 176 -2.14 4.55 -43.00
CA LYS A 176 -1.24 4.26 -44.14
C LYS A 176 -0.96 2.76 -44.28
N ILE A 177 -0.73 2.06 -43.16
CA ILE A 177 -0.54 0.59 -43.15
C ILE A 177 -1.80 -0.14 -43.64
N LYS A 178 -2.99 0.27 -43.17
CA LYS A 178 -4.26 -0.32 -43.64
C LYS A 178 -4.47 -0.11 -45.14
N LYS A 179 -4.20 1.09 -45.66
CA LYS A 179 -4.30 1.38 -47.11
C LYS A 179 -3.36 0.50 -47.95
N LYS A 180 -2.11 0.29 -47.48
CA LYS A 180 -1.15 -0.61 -48.16
C LYS A 180 -1.58 -2.08 -48.15
N LYS A 181 -2.32 -2.54 -47.13
CA LYS A 181 -2.83 -3.93 -47.07
C LYS A 181 -4.06 -4.17 -47.95
N LEU A 182 -4.79 -3.12 -48.31
CA LEU A 182 -5.97 -3.18 -49.18
C LEU A 182 -5.64 -3.02 -50.67
N SER A 183 -4.39 -2.70 -51.00
CA SER A 183 -3.90 -2.49 -52.37
C SER A 183 -3.12 -3.69 -52.93
N PHE A 184 -3.21 -4.85 -52.30
CA PHE A 184 -2.74 -6.17 -52.76
C PHE A 184 -3.92 -7.14 -52.70
#